data_AF-A0A9J6GTA4-F1
#
_entry.id   AF-A0A9J6GTA4-F1
#
_cell.length_a   1.000
_cell.length_b   1.000
_cell.length_c   1.000
_cell.angle_alpha   90.00
_cell.angle_beta   90.00
_cell.angle_gamma   90.00
#
_symmetry.space_group_name_H-M   'P 1'
#
loop_
_entity.id
_entity.type
_entity.pdbx_description
1 polymer ?
#
loop_
_entity_poly.entity_id
_entity_poly.type
_entity_poly.pdbx_seq_one_letter_code
_entity_poly.pdbx_strand_id
1 'polypeptide(L)'
;MVIESGLLSLLEPGDAIMMDKGFTIFYVLPDGVKGYMPPFNKPSQGQMTANNVIKTRKIARPRAHIERVIRWIKEFHILDSGYPVNMADVGNAVVQTCAFLSNFKNPIV
;
A
#
# COMPACT_ATOMS: atom_id res chain seq x y z
N MET A 1 -8.60 10.84 7.90
CA MET A 1 -8.19 10.29 6.59
C MET A 1 -8.25 8.75 6.51
N VAL A 2 -7.47 7.93 7.25
CA VAL A 2 -7.62 6.44 7.18
C VAL A 2 -8.77 5.92 8.05
N ILE A 3 -8.96 6.47 9.24
CA ILE A 3 -10.06 6.07 10.14
C ILE A 3 -11.42 6.39 9.51
N GLU A 4 -11.50 7.50 8.77
CA GLU A 4 -12.71 7.97 8.09
C GLU A 4 -12.93 7.34 6.71
N SER A 5 -11.97 6.56 6.18
CA SER A 5 -12.10 6.00 4.82
C SER A 5 -12.99 4.76 4.76
N GLY A 6 -13.44 4.22 5.90
CA GLY A 6 -14.16 2.95 5.96
C GLY A 6 -13.30 1.72 5.67
N LEU A 7 -11.98 1.88 5.44
CA LEU A 7 -11.08 0.76 5.16
C LEU A 7 -11.07 -0.24 6.32
N LEU A 8 -11.01 0.24 7.56
CA LEU A 8 -10.87 -0.63 8.74
C LEU A 8 -12.08 -1.55 8.94
N SER A 9 -13.28 -1.12 8.55
CA SER A 9 -14.51 -1.92 8.63
C SER A 9 -14.59 -3.02 7.56
N LEU A 10 -13.72 -2.99 6.55
CA LEU A 10 -13.67 -4.02 5.49
C LEU A 10 -12.68 -5.15 5.80
N LEU A 11 -11.89 -5.03 6.88
CA LEU A 11 -10.84 -5.98 7.21
C LEU A 11 -11.40 -7.12 8.06
N GLU A 12 -10.96 -8.33 7.75
CA GLU A 12 -11.35 -9.54 8.46
C GLU A 12 -10.17 -10.13 9.24
N PRO A 13 -10.42 -10.87 10.35
CA PRO A 13 -9.37 -11.58 11.06
C PRO A 13 -8.58 -12.51 10.12
N GLY A 14 -7.26 -12.34 10.09
CA GLY A 14 -6.37 -13.05 9.17
C GLY A 14 -5.78 -12.18 8.05
N ASP A 15 -6.39 -11.01 7.79
CA ASP A 15 -5.89 -10.05 6.81
C ASP A 15 -4.55 -9.44 7.20
N ALA A 16 -3.88 -8.89 6.19
CA ALA A 16 -2.60 -8.21 6.33
C ALA A 16 -2.61 -6.87 5.59
N ILE A 17 -2.27 -5.79 6.31
CA ILE A 17 -2.08 -4.45 5.75
C ILE A 17 -0.60 -4.14 5.68
N MET A 18 -0.16 -3.59 4.54
CA MET A 18 1.14 -2.94 4.44
C MET A 18 0.99 -1.43 4.48
N MET A 19 1.75 -0.78 5.35
CA MET A 19 1.73 0.66 5.55
C MET A 19 3.03 1.28 5.03
N ASP A 20 2.92 2.44 4.40
CA ASP A 20 4.11 3.18 3.99
C ASP A 20 4.80 3.82 5.21
N LYS A 21 6.07 4.18 5.01
CA LYS A 21 6.88 4.79 6.06
C LYS A 21 6.20 6.05 6.60
N GLY A 22 6.10 6.11 7.94
CA GLY A 22 5.51 7.26 8.65
C GLY A 22 4.03 7.08 9.01
N PHE A 23 3.37 6.04 8.49
CA PHE A 23 2.04 5.65 8.95
C PHE A 23 2.14 4.77 10.20
N THR A 24 1.97 5.36 11.37
CA THR A 24 2.03 4.66 12.67
C THR A 24 0.65 4.32 13.22
N ILE A 25 -0.26 3.85 12.37
CA ILE A 25 -1.66 3.56 12.73
C ILE A 25 -1.90 2.11 13.18
N PHE A 26 -0.86 1.42 13.65
CA PHE A 26 -0.99 0.03 14.12
C PHE A 26 -2.00 -0.13 15.26
N TYR A 27 -2.21 0.92 16.05
CA TYR A 27 -3.10 0.93 17.21
C TYR A 27 -4.60 0.94 16.87
N VAL A 28 -4.97 1.18 15.61
CA VAL A 28 -6.38 1.15 15.15
C VAL A 28 -6.72 -0.08 14.33
N LEU A 29 -5.79 -1.02 14.16
CA LEU A 29 -6.06 -2.24 13.41
C LEU A 29 -7.05 -3.13 14.16
N PRO A 30 -8.07 -3.70 13.49
CA PRO A 30 -8.97 -4.68 14.10
C PRO A 30 -8.23 -5.92 14.60
N ASP A 31 -8.82 -6.59 15.60
CA ASP A 31 -8.25 -7.80 16.16
C ASP A 31 -8.08 -8.89 15.08
N GLY A 32 -6.91 -9.53 15.09
CA GLY A 32 -6.56 -10.58 14.11
C GLY A 32 -6.01 -10.06 12.77
N VAL A 33 -5.98 -8.74 12.54
CA VAL A 33 -5.35 -8.13 11.35
C VAL A 33 -3.86 -7.86 11.61
N LYS A 34 -2.99 -8.23 10.67
CA LYS A 34 -1.54 -8.01 10.77
C LYS A 34 -1.12 -6.73 10.04
N GLY A 35 -0.48 -5.82 10.75
CA GLY A 35 0.19 -4.68 10.14
C GLY A 35 1.65 -4.99 9.77
N TYR A 36 2.06 -4.61 8.56
CA TYR A 36 3.45 -4.67 8.10
C TYR A 36 3.92 -3.27 7.70
N MET A 37 5.14 -2.92 8.06
CA MET A 37 5.84 -1.74 7.53
C MET A 37 7.20 -2.19 6.97
N PRO A 38 7.62 -1.68 5.82
CA PRO A 38 8.91 -1.99 5.23
C PRO A 38 10.06 -1.72 6.22
N PRO A 39 11.04 -2.63 6.32
CA PRO A 39 12.15 -2.46 7.23
C PRO A 39 13.03 -1.26 6.84
N PHE A 40 13.55 -0.58 7.85
CA PHE A 40 14.48 0.54 7.68
C PHE A 40 15.91 0.01 7.60
N ASN A 41 16.61 0.33 6.52
CA ASN A 41 18.07 0.22 6.51
C ASN A 41 18.62 1.46 7.22
N LYS A 42 19.05 1.29 8.48
CA LYS A 42 19.84 2.31 9.16
C LYS A 42 21.25 2.28 8.55
N PRO A 43 21.78 3.39 8.00
CA PRO A 43 23.11 3.43 7.40
C PRO A 43 24.24 2.99 8.35
N SER A 44 23.99 3.05 9.67
CA SER A 44 24.94 2.70 10.73
C SER A 44 24.94 1.22 11.14
N GLN A 45 24.07 0.38 10.57
CA GLN A 45 24.12 -1.07 10.79
C GLN A 45 24.91 -1.68 9.63
N GLY A 46 25.97 -2.43 9.93
CA GLY A 46 26.78 -3.14 8.94
C GLY A 46 26.00 -4.21 8.16
N GLN A 47 26.65 -5.26 7.68
CA GLN A 47 25.96 -6.33 6.95
C GLN A 47 24.81 -6.95 7.79
N MET A 48 23.64 -7.09 7.16
CA MET A 48 22.49 -7.73 7.79
C MET A 48 22.77 -9.22 8.04
N THR A 49 22.40 -9.73 9.21
CA THR A 49 22.47 -11.16 9.51
C THR A 49 21.53 -11.96 8.60
N ALA A 50 21.86 -13.23 8.31
CA ALA A 50 21.05 -14.09 7.44
C ALA A 50 19.56 -14.15 7.84
N ASN A 51 19.28 -14.22 9.14
CA ASN A 51 17.91 -14.21 9.66
C ASN A 51 17.17 -12.89 9.38
N ASN A 52 17.86 -11.75 9.50
CA ASN A 52 17.28 -10.46 9.19
C ASN A 52 17.05 -10.29 7.69
N VAL A 53 17.94 -10.81 6.84
CA VAL A 53 17.75 -10.86 5.38
C VAL A 53 16.50 -11.64 5.01
N ILE A 54 16.27 -12.81 5.61
CA ILE A 54 15.08 -13.63 5.34
C ILE A 54 13.80 -12.87 5.74
N LYS A 55 13.77 -12.26 6.93
CA LYS A 55 12.63 -11.46 7.40
C LYS A 55 12.35 -10.27 6.47
N THR A 56 13.39 -9.53 6.09
CA THR A 56 13.28 -8.41 5.14
C THR A 56 12.76 -8.88 3.79
N ARG A 57 13.26 -9.99 3.25
CA ARG A 57 12.80 -10.55 1.97
C ARG A 57 11.32 -10.94 2.02
N LYS A 58 10.83 -11.47 3.15
CA LYS A 58 9.40 -11.81 3.32
C LYS A 58 8.50 -10.58 3.26
N ILE A 59 8.95 -9.40 3.70
CA ILE A 59 8.19 -8.15 3.63
C ILE A 59 8.38 -7.46 2.27
N ALA A 60 9.59 -7.49 1.71
CA ALA A 60 9.92 -6.85 0.44
C ALA A 60 9.17 -7.46 -0.75
N ARG A 61 8.88 -8.77 -0.72
CA ARG A 61 8.13 -9.47 -1.77
C ARG A 61 6.70 -8.93 -1.93
N PRO A 62 5.83 -8.93 -0.91
CA PRO A 62 4.52 -8.29 -0.99
C PRO A 62 4.60 -6.79 -1.31
N ARG A 63 5.60 -6.07 -0.79
CA ARG A 63 5.82 -4.64 -1.13
C ARG A 63 5.98 -4.44 -2.64
N ALA A 64 6.78 -5.27 -3.29
CA ALA A 64 6.99 -5.19 -4.73
C ALA A 64 5.69 -5.42 -5.52
N HIS A 65 4.78 -6.27 -5.04
CA HIS A 65 3.46 -6.43 -5.66
C HIS A 65 2.61 -5.18 -5.51
N ILE A 66 2.55 -4.61 -4.30
CA ILE A 66 1.80 -3.37 -4.02
C ILE A 66 2.32 -2.20 -4.87
N GLU A 67 3.63 -2.02 -4.96
CA GLU A 67 4.25 -0.98 -5.80
C GLU A 67 3.92 -1.15 -7.28
N ARG A 68 3.80 -2.39 -7.78
CA ARG A 68 3.38 -2.68 -9.16
C ARG A 68 1.91 -2.34 -9.38
N VAL A 69 1.01 -2.69 -8.46
CA VAL A 69 -0.41 -2.29 -8.52
C VAL A 69 -0.52 -0.76 -8.58
N ILE A 70 0.16 -0.06 -7.68
CA ILE A 70 0.15 1.40 -7.62
C ILE A 70 0.70 1.99 -8.93
N ARG A 71 1.76 1.39 -9.49
CA ARG A 71 2.30 1.81 -10.79
C ARG A 71 1.26 1.67 -11.90
N TRP A 72 0.53 0.57 -11.98
CA TRP A 72 -0.52 0.39 -12.99
C TRP A 72 -1.65 1.41 -12.88
N ILE A 73 -2.04 1.77 -11.66
CA ILE A 73 -3.01 2.84 -11.43
C ILE A 73 -2.46 4.19 -11.92
N LYS A 74 -1.15 4.44 -11.75
CA LYS A 74 -0.49 5.66 -12.23
C LYS A 74 -0.26 5.68 -13.74
N GLU A 75 -0.19 4.54 -14.41
CA GLU A 75 -0.03 4.45 -15.88
C GLU A 75 -1.21 5.04 -16.68
N PHE A 76 -2.35 5.32 -16.03
CA PHE A 76 -3.44 6.05 -16.68
C PHE A 76 -3.13 7.54 -16.86
N HIS A 77 -2.11 8.08 -16.16
CA HIS A 77 -1.66 9.47 -16.25
C HIS A 77 -2.74 10.53 -15.95
N ILE A 78 -3.87 10.14 -15.34
CA ILE A 78 -5.00 11.03 -15.03
C ILE A 78 -4.66 11.99 -13.87
N LEU A 79 -3.79 11.56 -12.95
CA LEU A 79 -3.44 12.31 -11.73
C LEU A 79 -1.98 12.81 -11.75
N ASP A 80 -1.35 12.83 -12.92
CA ASP A 80 0.05 13.23 -13.07
C ASP A 80 0.25 14.74 -12.93
N SER A 81 -0.74 15.52 -13.37
CA SER A 81 -0.80 16.96 -13.17
C SER A 81 -1.66 17.31 -11.95
N GLY A 82 -1.55 18.56 -11.48
CA GLY A 82 -2.39 19.05 -10.39
C GLY A 82 -3.86 18.84 -10.70
N TYR A 83 -4.54 18.03 -9.89
CA TYR A 83 -5.94 17.70 -10.11
C TYR A 83 -6.82 18.94 -9.88
N PRO A 84 -7.71 19.31 -10.82
CA PRO A 84 -8.50 20.53 -10.69
C PRO A 84 -9.39 20.51 -9.44
N VAL A 85 -9.37 21.59 -8.66
CA VAL A 85 -10.15 21.71 -7.42
C VAL A 85 -11.66 21.62 -7.68
N ASN A 86 -12.10 22.10 -8.84
CA ASN A 86 -13.50 22.01 -9.28
C ASN A 86 -13.95 20.60 -9.69
N MET A 87 -13.04 19.61 -9.70
CA MET A 87 -13.33 18.20 -9.93
C MET A 87 -13.04 17.33 -8.70
N ALA A 88 -12.68 17.93 -7.56
CA ALA A 88 -12.31 17.19 -6.35
C ALA A 88 -13.43 16.26 -5.85
N ASP A 89 -14.69 16.59 -6.13
CA ASP A 89 -15.88 15.79 -5.83
C ASP A 89 -15.89 14.42 -6.52
N VAL A 90 -15.33 14.31 -7.73
CA VAL A 90 -15.23 13.05 -8.48
C VAL A 90 -13.88 12.35 -8.32
N GLY A 91 -12.92 12.92 -7.58
CA GLY A 91 -11.57 12.38 -7.43
C GLY A 91 -11.53 10.94 -6.90
N ASN A 92 -12.40 10.60 -5.93
CA ASN A 92 -12.51 9.24 -5.41
C ASN A 92 -12.98 8.25 -6.49
N ALA A 93 -13.98 8.62 -7.29
CA ALA A 93 -14.50 7.78 -8.37
C ALA A 93 -13.44 7.56 -9.47
N VAL A 94 -12.64 8.58 -9.76
CA VAL A 94 -11.51 8.48 -10.71
C VAL A 94 -10.48 7.47 -10.22
N VAL A 95 -10.01 7.58 -8.98
CA VAL A 95 -9.02 6.65 -8.41
C VAL A 95 -9.57 5.22 -8.39
N GLN A 96 -10.82 5.03 -7.95
CA GLN A 96 -11.48 3.72 -7.94
C GLN A 96 -11.59 3.12 -9.35
N THR A 97 -11.97 3.93 -10.33
CA THR A 97 -12.08 3.48 -11.72
C THR A 97 -10.73 3.03 -12.27
N CYS A 98 -9.65 3.80 -12.04
CA CYS A 98 -8.30 3.39 -12.43
C CYS A 98 -7.85 2.09 -11.73
N ALA A 99 -8.19 1.93 -10.45
CA ALA A 99 -7.91 0.70 -9.70
C ALA A 99 -8.66 -0.51 -10.29
N PHE A 100 -9.95 -0.37 -10.60
CA PHE A 100 -10.72 -1.44 -11.23
C PHE A 100 -10.21 -1.77 -12.63
N LEU A 101 -9.88 -0.76 -13.46
CA LEU A 101 -9.31 -0.98 -14.78
C LEU A 101 -7.96 -1.71 -14.71
N SER A 102 -7.19 -1.49 -13.64
CA SER A 102 -5.91 -2.20 -13.42
C SER A 102 -6.10 -3.71 -13.23
N ASN A 103 -7.27 -4.18 -12.78
CA ASN A 103 -7.55 -5.61 -12.61
C ASN A 103 -7.68 -6.36 -13.94
N PHE A 104 -7.87 -5.66 -15.06
CA PHE A 104 -7.91 -6.27 -16.40
C PHE A 104 -6.53 -6.42 -17.04
N LYS A 105 -5.46 -5.94 -16.39
CA LYS A 105 -4.08 -6.21 -16.82
C LYS A 105 -3.72 -7.67 -16.52
N ASN A 106 -2.70 -8.18 -17.21
CA ASN A 106 -2.16 -9.52 -16.95
C ASN A 106 -1.84 -9.70 -15.45
N PRO A 107 -1.87 -10.94 -14.91
CA PRO A 107 -1.58 -11.20 -13.50
C PRO A 107 -0.29 -10.53 -13.02
N ILE A 108 -0.32 -10.02 -11.78
CA ILE A 108 0.88 -9.55 -11.09
C ILE A 108 1.63 -10.81 -10.64
N VAL A 109 2.48 -11.30 -11.56
CA VAL A 109 3.19 -12.61 -11.56
C VAL A 109 2.39 -13.71 -12.24
#